data_AF-A0A920WAC2-F1
#
_entry.id   AF-A0A920WAC2-F1
#
_cell.length_a   1.000
_cell.length_b   1.000
_cell.length_c   1.000
_cell.angle_alpha   90.00
_cell.angle_beta   90.00
_cell.angle_gamma   90.00
#
_symmetry.space_group_name_H-M   'P 1'
#
loop_
_entity.id
_entity.type
_entity.pdbx_description
1 polymer ?
#
loop_
_entity_poly.entity_id
_entity_poly.type
_entity_poly.pdbx_seq_one_letter_code
_entity_poly.pdbx_strand_id
1 'polypeptide(L)' 'MLSIDLIRKDPDYVKNALRLRGEENSLEEILDLDVRRPQGIAEGDDLRSQRNSVRKRLVS' A
#
# COMPACT_ATOMS: atom_id res chain seq x y z
N MET A 1 -15.59 8.59 -1.03
CA MET A 1 -14.19 8.10 -1.03
C MET A 1 -13.74 7.94 -2.47
N LEU A 2 -12.59 8.51 -2.85
CA LEU A 2 -11.97 8.21 -4.15
C LEU A 2 -11.47 6.76 -4.17
N SER A 3 -11.59 6.07 -5.30
CA SER A 3 -11.11 4.70 -5.44
C SER A 3 -9.58 4.69 -5.60
N ILE A 4 -8.87 3.94 -4.75
CA ILE A 4 -7.42 3.72 -4.91
C ILE A 4 -7.09 3.02 -6.23
N ASP A 5 -8.00 2.18 -6.73
CA ASP A 5 -7.82 1.50 -8.02
C ASP A 5 -7.87 2.49 -9.19
N LEU A 6 -8.72 3.53 -9.09
CA LEU A 6 -8.75 4.61 -10.09
C LEU A 6 -7.45 5.41 -10.06
N ILE A 7 -6.96 5.75 -8.86
CA ILE A 7 -5.70 6.49 -8.67
C ILE A 7 -4.51 5.70 -9.25
N ARG A 8 -4.47 4.38 -9.07
CA ARG A 8 -3.42 3.51 -9.63
C ARG A 8 -3.50 3.36 -11.14
N LYS A 9 -4.72 3.20 -11.67
CA LYS A 9 -4.95 2.94 -13.09
C LYS A 9 -4.74 4.19 -13.95
N ASP A 10 -5.13 5.35 -13.43
CA ASP A 10 -5.05 6.63 -14.16
C ASP A 10 -4.72 7.80 -13.21
N PRO A 11 -3.47 7.85 -12.69
CA PRO A 11 -3.06 8.87 -11.72
C PRO A 11 -3.12 10.28 -12.31
N ASP A 12 -2.81 10.46 -13.59
CA ASP A 12 -2.79 11.78 -14.24
C ASP A 12 -4.19 12.36 -14.41
N TYR A 13 -5.18 11.53 -14.72
CA TYR A 13 -6.58 11.95 -14.71
C TYR A 13 -6.99 12.46 -13.32
N VAL A 14 -6.66 11.73 -12.26
CA VAL A 14 -7.03 12.12 -10.90
C VAL A 14 -6.27 13.38 -10.46
N LYS A 15 -4.96 13.49 -10.77
CA LYS A 15 -4.16 14.71 -10.51
C LYS A 15 -4.78 15.93 -11.17
N ASN A 16 -5.17 15.83 -12.44
CA ASN A 16 -5.82 16.93 -13.14
C ASN A 16 -7.18 17.28 -12.52
N ALA A 17 -7.98 16.29 -12.15
CA ALA A 17 -9.27 16.53 -11.50
C ALA A 17 -9.13 17.16 -10.10
N LEU A 18 -8.05 16.92 -9.38
CA LEU A 18 -7.73 17.55 -8.09
C LEU A 18 -7.23 18.98 -8.28
N ARG A 19 -6.35 19.20 -9.26
CA ARG A 19 -5.89 20.55 -9.65
C ARG A 19 -7.05 21.46 -10.05
N LEU A 20 -8.02 20.96 -10.82
CA LEU A 20 -9.24 21.71 -11.18
C LEU A 20 -10.10 22.08 -9.96
N ARG A 21 -9.94 21.38 -8.83
CA ARG A 21 -10.58 21.69 -7.55
C ARG A 21 -9.74 22.59 -6.64
N GLY A 22 -8.54 22.99 -7.07
CA GLY A 22 -7.61 23.77 -6.26
C GLY A 22 -6.80 22.95 -5.26
N GLU A 23 -6.82 21.62 -5.37
CA GLU A 23 -6.05 20.72 -4.52
C GLU A 23 -4.80 20.23 -5.25
N GLU A 24 -3.74 21.04 -5.20
CA GLU A 24 -2.42 20.65 -5.73
C GLU A 24 -1.68 19.72 -4.76
N ASN A 25 -0.92 18.78 -5.32
CA ASN A 25 -0.02 17.86 -4.60
C ASN A 25 -0.67 16.96 -3.53
N SER A 26 -1.97 16.63 -3.68
CA SER A 26 -2.70 15.83 -2.68
C SER A 26 -2.56 14.31 -2.87
N LEU A 27 -1.80 13.84 -3.86
CA LEU A 27 -1.67 12.40 -4.17
C LEU A 27 -0.30 11.80 -3.90
N GLU A 28 0.77 12.60 -3.86
CA GLU A 28 2.14 12.08 -3.72
C GLU A 28 2.29 11.21 -2.47
N GLU A 29 1.84 11.69 -1.31
CA GLU A 29 1.95 10.96 -0.05
C GLU A 29 1.13 9.66 -0.07
N ILE A 30 -0.08 9.71 -0.63
CA ILE A 30 -0.97 8.53 -0.73
C ILE A 30 -0.34 7.46 -1.62
N LEU A 31 0.22 7.86 -2.76
CA LEU A 31 0.90 6.95 -3.69
C LEU A 31 2.15 6.34 -3.07
N ASP A 32 2.95 7.13 -2.36
CA ASP A 32 4.13 6.64 -1.64
C ASP A 32 3.77 5.60 -0.58
N LEU A 33 2.74 5.87 0.22
CA LEU A 33 2.23 4.93 1.22
C LEU A 33 1.66 3.66 0.57
N ASP A 34 0.98 3.81 -0.57
CA ASP A 34 0.43 2.69 -1.31
C ASP A 34 1.51 1.75 -1.85
N VAL A 35 2.64 2.30 -2.30
CA VAL A 35 3.81 1.52 -2.76
C VAL A 35 4.48 0.75 -1.61
N ARG A 36 4.54 1.33 -0.41
CA ARG A 36 5.20 0.71 0.76
C ARG A 36 4.34 -0.35 1.44
N ARG A 37 3.01 -0.25 1.33
CA ARG A 37 2.07 -1.15 2.01
C ARG A 37 2.27 -2.64 1.67
N PRO A 38 2.41 -3.08 0.40
CA PRO A 38 2.65 -4.48 0.06
C PRO A 38 3.92 -5.05 0.70
N GLN A 39 4.96 -4.24 0.83
CA GLN A 39 6.23 -4.65 1.43
C GLN A 39 6.04 -5.00 2.91
N GLY A 40 5.35 -4.15 3.67
CA GLY A 40 5.05 -4.43 5.07
C GLY A 40 4.12 -5.65 5.28
N ILE A 41 3.20 -5.91 4.35
CA ILE A 41 2.35 -7.11 4.38
C ILE A 41 3.21 -8.36 4.16
N ALA A 42 4.06 -8.37 3.13
CA ALA A 42 4.93 -9.50 2.81
C ALA A 42 5.90 -9.81 3.96
N GLU A 43 6.54 -8.78 4.53
CA GLU A 43 7.42 -8.93 5.69
C GLU A 43 6.68 -9.53 6.90
N GLY A 44 5.46 -9.03 7.17
CA GLY A 44 4.62 -9.58 8.25
C GLY A 44 4.21 -11.03 8.03
N ASP A 45 3.98 -11.45 6.79
CA ASP A 45 3.68 -12.84 6.42
C ASP A 45 4.90 -13.75 6.58
N ASP A 46 6.08 -13.29 6.16
CA ASP A 46 7.34 -14.00 6.31
C ASP A 46 7.68 -14.21 7.79
N LEU A 47 7.58 -13.17 8.62
CA LEU A 47 7.82 -13.28 10.06
C LEU A 47 6.85 -14.26 10.73
N ARG A 48 5.56 -14.23 10.33
CA ARG A 48 4.56 -15.19 10.83
C ARG A 48 4.90 -16.62 10.44
N SER A 49 5.32 -16.84 9.19
CA SER A 49 5.75 -18.15 8.68
C SER A 49 6.95 -18.68 9.45
N GLN A 50 7.99 -17.85 9.62
CA GLN A 50 9.18 -18.18 10.39
C GLN A 50 8.84 -18.56 11.84
N ARG A 51 8.05 -17.73 12.55
CA ARG A 51 7.61 -18.02 13.92
C ARG A 51 6.88 -19.36 14.02
N ASN A 52 5.97 -19.64 13.09
CA ASN A 52 5.21 -20.89 13.08
C ASN A 52 6.12 -22.11 12.85
N SER A 53 7.13 -21.98 11.96
CA SER A 53 8.13 -23.02 11.73
C SER A 53 8.95 -23.33 13.00
N VAL A 54 9.40 -22.30 13.70
CA VAL A 54 10.16 -22.43 14.95
C VAL A 54 9.31 -23.10 16.02
N ARG A 55 8.07 -22.63 16.21
CA ARG A 55 7.12 -23.21 17.15
C ARG A 55 6.90 -24.70 16.88
N LYS A 56 6.74 -25.09 15.62
CA LYS A 56 6.53 -26.50 15.25
C LYS A 56 7.73 -27.38 15.64
N ARG A 57 8.97 -26.90 15.48
CA ARG A 57 10.18 -27.63 15.89
C ARG A 57 10.33 -27.78 17.41
N LEU A 58 9.80 -26.85 18.19
CA LEU A 58 9.93 -26.88 19.66
C LEU A 58 8.91 -27.82 20.33
N VAL A 59 7.83 -28.16 19.63
CA VAL A 59 6.72 -28.97 20.15
C VAL A 59 6.70 -30.38 19.52
N SER A 60 7.62 -30.66 18.59
CA SER A 60 7.92 -32.00 18.05
C SER A 60 9.00 -32.69 18.86
#